data_AF-A0A2G8LBF0-F1
#
_entry.id   AF-A0A2G8LBF0-F1
#
_cell.length_a   1.000
_cell.length_b   1.000
_cell.length_c   1.000
_cell.angle_alpha   90.00
_cell.angle_beta   90.00
_cell.angle_gamma   90.00
#
_symmetry.space_group_name_H-M   'P 1'
#
loop_
_entity.id
_entity.type
_entity.pdbx_description
1 polymer ?
#
loop_
_entity_poly.entity_id
_entity_poly.type
_entity_poly.pdbx_seq_one_letter_code
_entity_poly.pdbx_strand_id
1 'polypeptide(L)'
;MRYPNLIDAAISRVTDREKLDKLPSGLTLRDVFYTEVSSIQMIFQGLQEEQDDLLSTDFSPRDSVTLISNVNNIYQAVLQEAWQVHESKALVYQSSDSSDLKLPAQLWTASSGPKGLRNLISQQHNLTIQHGVKNAEDGVTSSNLCQQLFSLTELQLDGYCAQLESIRDCIGEEALEYGDLEQKYMQERSALVTPFVKFGQTERAASLAEKFLDFGTLVELCEDTATGQKRIQHYMDFYANQGFPDFVFKYYIDRGQRGKLMTHFSHRPELSNFLRQHDHISWLQDIQTNNYTQAHMTLKKLADRENLSVAKKKTLLSLSKLSALAADEVDESAVKMINEDLHIISHQEQLPSSVIQRLQLDVDDMPVLDVYELIELYTGEKNVEANEYDFMKALDLLMMYIPNEDPKVPTIRQRIWSRAILRNSWTEIPGADPFQFCRQTVFFKTALMAMQAYSDSPKEEFLPSPDELLDSEELSPVKESKNFQYLLRLGMEKLNQS
;
A
#
# COMPACT_ATOMS: atom_id res chain seq x y z
N MET A 1 34.31 35.02 25.10
CA MET A 1 33.64 33.80 25.56
C MET A 1 33.52 33.86 27.08
N ARG A 2 32.36 33.55 27.68
CA ARG A 2 32.15 33.61 29.14
C ARG A 2 32.65 32.37 29.88
N TYR A 3 33.14 31.37 29.15
CA TYR A 3 33.75 30.15 29.69
C TYR A 3 35.03 29.77 28.92
N PRO A 4 36.11 30.58 29.01
CA PRO A 4 37.38 30.29 28.33
C PRO A 4 38.02 28.96 28.79
N ASN A 5 37.58 28.42 29.93
CA ASN A 5 38.15 27.23 30.55
C ASN A 5 37.42 25.93 30.17
N LEU A 6 36.35 25.96 29.35
CA LEU A 6 35.62 24.74 28.98
C LEU A 6 36.50 23.75 28.22
N ILE A 7 37.32 24.26 27.30
CA ILE A 7 38.27 23.46 26.54
C ILE A 7 39.33 22.89 27.47
N ASP A 8 39.82 23.66 28.44
CA ASP A 8 40.84 23.20 29.40
C ASP A 8 40.30 22.14 30.36
N ALA A 9 39.06 22.30 30.82
CA ALA A 9 38.37 21.33 31.66
C ALA A 9 38.13 20.02 30.90
N ALA A 10 37.67 20.09 29.65
CA ALA A 10 37.50 18.93 28.78
C ALA A 10 38.84 18.21 28.51
N ILE A 11 39.91 18.97 28.22
CA ILE A 11 41.26 18.41 28.03
C ILE A 11 41.75 17.71 29.30
N SER A 12 41.51 18.31 30.48
CA SER A 12 41.87 17.71 31.77
C SER A 12 41.14 16.38 31.99
N ARG A 13 39.84 16.30 31.70
CA ARG A 13 39.07 15.05 31.81
C ARG A 13 39.58 13.95 30.87
N VAL A 14 39.92 14.29 29.64
CA VAL A 14 40.43 13.32 28.66
C VAL A 14 41.78 12.77 29.12
N THR A 15 42.68 13.65 29.54
CA THR A 15 44.03 13.30 30.01
C THR A 15 44.05 12.53 31.33
N ASP A 16 43.14 12.83 32.26
CA ASP A 16 42.94 12.07 33.49
C ASP A 16 42.43 10.63 33.22
N ARG A 17 41.61 10.46 32.18
CA ARG A 17 41.04 9.16 31.80
C ARG A 17 42.06 8.20 31.20
N GLU A 18 43.00 8.72 30.43
CA GLU A 18 44.08 7.93 29.83
C GLU A 18 45.19 7.55 30.81
N LYS A 19 45.07 7.97 32.09
CA LYS A 19 46.04 7.69 33.16
C LYS A 19 47.48 7.97 32.72
N LEU A 20 47.72 9.19 32.24
CA LEU A 20 49.08 9.71 32.10
C LEU A 20 49.69 9.97 33.49
N ASP A 21 49.99 8.89 34.22
CA ASP A 21 50.48 8.90 35.62
C ASP A 21 51.84 9.62 35.79
N LYS A 22 52.47 10.08 34.70
CA LYS A 22 53.67 10.92 34.72
C LYS A 22 53.68 11.89 33.55
N LEU A 23 53.18 13.12 33.74
CA LEU A 23 53.56 14.21 32.84
C LEU A 23 55.09 14.39 32.89
N PRO A 24 55.79 14.35 31.75
CA PRO A 24 57.20 14.72 31.71
C PRO A 24 57.34 16.17 32.22
N SER A 25 58.27 16.40 33.14
CA SER A 25 58.48 17.71 33.78
C SER A 25 58.73 18.80 32.73
N GLY A 26 57.76 19.72 32.56
CA GLY A 26 57.83 20.87 31.65
C GLY A 26 56.73 20.95 30.58
N LEU A 27 55.92 19.90 30.39
CA LEU A 27 54.79 19.91 29.45
C LEU A 27 53.46 20.23 30.16
N THR A 28 52.62 21.03 29.51
CA THR A 28 51.24 21.27 29.97
C THR A 28 50.31 20.15 29.51
N LEU A 29 49.15 19.98 30.17
CA LEU A 29 48.12 19.02 29.75
C LEU A 29 47.67 19.24 28.30
N ARG A 30 47.69 20.50 27.83
CA ARG A 30 47.44 20.86 26.42
C ARG A 30 48.50 20.27 25.51
N ASP A 31 49.78 20.38 25.87
CA ASP A 31 50.88 19.88 25.04
C ASP A 31 50.81 18.35 24.89
N VAL A 32 50.46 17.63 25.98
CA VAL A 32 50.28 16.18 25.94
C VAL A 32 49.08 15.79 25.08
N PHE A 33 47.95 16.48 25.22
CA PHE A 33 46.77 16.22 24.38
C PHE A 33 47.05 16.46 22.89
N TYR A 34 47.71 17.55 22.53
CA TYR A 34 48.02 17.87 21.12
C TYR A 34 49.14 17.00 20.52
N THR A 35 49.90 16.25 21.33
CA THR A 35 50.82 15.24 20.78
C THR A 35 50.08 14.03 20.20
N GLU A 36 48.89 13.71 20.68
CA GLU A 36 48.05 12.62 20.17
C GLU A 36 46.90 13.16 19.29
N VAL A 37 47.26 13.79 18.16
CA VAL A 37 46.29 14.36 17.20
C VAL A 37 45.27 13.33 16.71
N SER A 38 45.62 12.04 16.71
CA SER A 38 44.75 10.90 16.38
C SER A 38 43.59 10.65 17.36
N SER A 39 43.64 11.24 18.55
CA SER A 39 42.64 11.09 19.62
C SER A 39 41.79 12.36 19.82
N ILE A 40 41.86 13.32 18.89
CA ILE A 40 41.20 14.62 19.01
C ILE A 40 39.68 14.52 19.23
N GLN A 41 39.04 13.47 18.71
CA GLN A 41 37.62 13.17 18.91
C GLN A 41 37.21 13.03 20.39
N MET A 42 38.15 12.68 21.27
CA MET A 42 37.89 12.49 22.70
C MET A 42 37.52 13.80 23.40
N ILE A 43 37.92 14.96 22.86
CA ILE A 43 37.60 16.26 23.44
C ILE A 43 36.08 16.54 23.44
N PHE A 44 35.37 16.04 22.43
CA PHE A 44 33.91 16.22 22.34
C PHE A 44 33.19 15.48 23.45
N GLN A 45 33.68 14.28 23.79
CA GLN A 45 33.17 13.52 24.93
C GLN A 45 33.45 14.25 26.25
N GLY A 46 34.68 14.76 26.43
CA GLY A 46 35.05 15.54 27.63
C GLY A 46 34.21 16.81 27.77
N LEU A 47 33.94 17.52 26.67
CA LEU A 47 33.09 18.71 26.64
C LEU A 47 31.65 18.39 27.04
N GLN A 48 31.11 17.27 26.56
CA GLN A 48 29.75 16.87 26.89
C GLN A 48 29.62 16.48 28.36
N GLU A 49 30.58 15.73 28.91
CA GLU A 49 30.59 15.36 30.33
C GLU A 49 30.72 16.59 31.25
N GLU A 50 31.57 17.57 30.89
CA GLU A 50 31.64 18.86 31.61
C GLU A 50 30.31 19.64 31.51
N GLN A 51 29.70 19.65 30.32
CA GLN A 51 28.41 20.32 30.12
C GLN A 51 27.32 19.66 30.96
N ASP A 52 27.22 18.34 30.99
CA ASP A 52 26.22 17.59 31.74
C ASP A 52 26.37 17.82 33.25
N ASP A 53 27.61 17.81 33.76
CA ASP A 53 27.87 18.08 35.19
C ASP A 53 27.51 19.51 35.56
N LEU A 54 27.85 20.49 34.71
CA LEU A 54 27.46 21.88 34.94
C LEU A 54 25.94 22.04 34.89
N LEU A 55 25.26 21.44 33.92
CA LEU A 55 23.79 21.50 33.82
C LEU A 55 23.09 20.80 35.00
N SER A 56 23.72 19.79 35.61
CA SER A 56 23.20 19.12 36.81
C SER A 56 23.29 19.97 38.08
N THR A 57 24.14 21.01 38.07
CA THR A 57 24.42 21.86 39.23
C THR A 57 23.55 23.12 39.22
N ASP A 58 22.22 22.99 39.41
CA ASP A 58 21.24 24.11 39.58
C ASP A 58 21.58 25.43 38.84
N PHE A 59 21.86 25.35 37.53
CA PHE A 59 22.10 26.55 36.71
C PHE A 59 20.82 27.35 36.49
N SER A 60 20.95 28.68 36.43
CA SER A 60 19.86 29.53 35.96
C SER A 60 19.55 29.19 34.49
N PRO A 61 18.27 29.26 34.03
CA PRO A 61 17.90 28.94 32.64
C PRO A 61 18.72 29.72 31.61
N ARG A 62 19.03 30.98 31.93
CA ARG A 62 19.86 31.86 31.11
C ARG A 62 21.31 31.38 31.00
N ASP A 63 21.91 30.95 32.12
CA ASP A 63 23.28 30.47 32.11
C ASP A 63 23.39 29.12 31.38
N SER A 64 22.39 28.24 31.51
CA SER A 64 22.28 26.99 30.73
C SER A 64 22.24 27.25 29.22
N VAL A 65 21.44 28.23 28.77
CA VAL A 65 21.40 28.64 27.35
C VAL A 65 22.76 29.15 26.87
N THR A 66 23.46 29.95 27.69
CA THR A 66 24.80 30.42 27.32
C THR A 66 25.83 29.30 27.27
N LEU A 67 25.77 28.34 28.18
CA LEU A 67 26.66 27.18 28.19
C LEU A 67 26.48 26.35 26.92
N ILE A 68 25.23 25.97 26.61
CA ILE A 68 24.88 25.22 25.40
C ILE A 68 25.36 25.95 24.14
N SER A 69 25.10 27.26 24.05
CA SER A 69 25.57 28.06 22.90
C SER A 69 27.10 28.07 22.76
N ASN A 70 27.85 28.08 23.87
CA ASN A 70 29.31 28.06 23.79
C ASN A 70 29.83 26.70 23.35
N VAL A 71 29.25 25.60 23.84
CA VAL A 71 29.62 24.25 23.40
C VAL A 71 29.30 24.05 21.92
N ASN A 72 28.13 24.52 21.45
CA ASN A 72 27.78 24.48 20.03
C ASN A 72 28.79 25.22 19.14
N ASN A 73 29.24 26.41 19.57
CA ASN A 73 30.26 27.16 18.84
C ASN A 73 31.60 26.42 18.80
N ILE A 74 32.00 25.76 19.88
CA ILE A 74 33.23 24.96 19.92
C ILE A 74 33.11 23.77 18.96
N TYR A 75 31.99 23.03 19.02
CA TYR A 75 31.73 21.94 18.09
C TYR A 75 31.81 22.42 16.64
N GLN A 76 31.09 23.49 16.32
CA GLN A 76 31.06 24.04 14.97
C GLN A 76 32.46 24.47 14.50
N ALA A 77 33.22 25.21 15.29
CA ALA A 77 34.54 25.70 14.91
C ALA A 77 35.53 24.55 14.64
N VAL A 78 35.60 23.58 15.56
CA VAL A 78 36.54 22.44 15.41
C VAL A 78 36.17 21.59 14.19
N LEU A 79 34.88 21.34 13.96
CA LEU A 79 34.43 20.51 12.85
C LEU A 79 34.57 21.20 11.50
N GLN A 80 34.30 22.50 11.41
CA GLN A 80 34.52 23.27 10.18
C GLN A 80 36.00 23.33 9.80
N GLU A 81 36.89 23.59 10.76
CA GLU A 81 38.34 23.61 10.52
C GLU A 81 38.84 22.22 10.09
N ALA A 82 38.37 21.16 10.75
CA ALA A 82 38.71 19.79 10.37
C ALA A 82 38.28 19.46 8.92
N TRP A 83 37.08 19.91 8.52
CA TRP A 83 36.58 19.74 7.16
C TRP A 83 37.40 20.50 6.12
N GLN A 84 37.71 21.78 6.38
CA GLN A 84 38.52 22.61 5.48
C GLN A 84 39.94 22.06 5.28
N VAL A 85 40.56 21.55 6.35
CA VAL A 85 41.87 20.92 6.27
C VAL A 85 41.81 19.64 5.44
N HIS A 86 40.76 18.84 5.60
CA HIS A 86 40.56 17.63 4.80
C HIS A 86 40.41 17.97 3.31
N GLU A 87 39.57 18.94 2.97
CA GLU A 87 39.31 19.35 1.59
C GLU A 87 40.57 19.94 0.92
N SER A 88 41.27 20.84 1.62
CA SER A 88 42.50 21.47 1.09
C SER A 88 43.65 20.48 0.88
N LYS A 89 43.69 19.39 1.66
CA LYS A 89 44.72 18.35 1.58
C LYS A 89 44.23 17.06 0.94
N ALA A 90 43.06 17.04 0.30
CA ALA A 90 42.46 15.83 -0.26
C ALA A 90 43.41 15.07 -1.21
N LEU A 91 44.18 15.79 -2.04
CA LEU A 91 45.18 15.23 -2.95
C LEU A 91 46.36 14.55 -2.23
N VAL A 92 46.69 14.97 -1.01
CA VAL A 92 47.77 14.38 -0.19
C VAL A 92 47.30 13.06 0.43
N TYR A 93 46.00 12.92 0.67
CA TYR A 93 45.40 11.73 1.25
C TYR A 93 45.00 10.67 0.21
N GLN A 94 45.03 11.00 -1.08
CA GLN A 94 44.83 10.04 -2.17
C GLN A 94 46.08 9.17 -2.31
N SER A 95 45.93 7.85 -2.14
CA SER A 95 47.02 6.88 -2.29
C SER A 95 47.59 6.93 -3.72
N SER A 96 48.89 7.15 -3.85
CA SER A 96 49.62 7.13 -5.13
C SER A 96 49.82 5.72 -5.70
N ASP A 97 49.46 4.67 -4.96
CA ASP A 97 49.69 3.29 -5.37
C ASP A 97 48.50 2.71 -6.14
N SER A 98 48.81 2.23 -7.35
CA SER A 98 47.93 1.50 -8.27
C SER A 98 47.63 0.07 -7.76
N SER A 99 47.21 -0.06 -6.51
CA SER A 99 46.68 -1.32 -5.97
C SER A 99 45.15 -1.28 -6.03
N ASP A 100 44.53 -2.33 -6.59
CA ASP A 100 43.08 -2.48 -6.79
C ASP A 100 42.20 -2.46 -5.51
N LEU A 101 42.79 -2.20 -4.34
CA LEU A 101 42.12 -2.11 -3.04
C LEU A 101 42.06 -0.65 -2.58
N LYS A 102 41.06 0.09 -3.06
CA LYS A 102 40.69 1.38 -2.46
C LYS A 102 39.91 1.10 -1.17
N LEU A 103 40.46 1.50 -0.03
CA LEU A 103 39.74 1.46 1.25
C LEU A 103 38.85 2.71 1.37
N PRO A 104 37.60 2.58 1.84
CA PRO A 104 36.74 3.73 2.11
C PRO A 104 37.42 4.68 3.11
N ALA A 105 37.40 5.97 2.81
CA ALA A 105 37.92 6.99 3.70
C ALA A 105 36.98 7.13 4.91
N GLN A 106 37.40 6.64 6.06
CA GLN A 106 36.71 6.88 7.33
C GLN A 106 37.39 8.01 8.09
N LEU A 107 36.80 9.20 8.03
CA LEU A 107 37.23 10.33 8.85
C LEU A 107 36.86 10.10 10.32
N TRP A 108 37.65 10.63 11.24
CA TRP A 108 37.30 10.60 12.68
C TRP A 108 35.99 11.33 12.97
N THR A 109 35.60 12.28 12.11
CA THR A 109 34.30 12.96 12.15
C THR A 109 33.12 12.03 11.82
N ALA A 110 33.38 10.90 11.16
CA ALA A 110 32.42 9.84 10.88
C ALA A 110 32.45 8.70 11.92
N SER A 111 33.15 8.89 13.05
CA SER A 111 33.21 7.89 14.12
C SER A 111 31.81 7.52 14.63
N SER A 112 31.55 6.22 14.67
CA SER A 112 30.26 5.62 15.05
C SER A 112 30.37 4.90 16.40
N GLY A 113 29.25 4.70 17.09
CA GLY A 113 29.18 4.07 18.41
C GLY A 113 28.76 5.04 19.53
N PRO A 114 28.63 4.57 20.77
CA PRO A 114 28.07 5.36 21.88
C PRO A 114 28.90 6.61 22.21
N LYS A 115 30.22 6.55 21.98
CA LYS A 115 31.16 7.67 22.14
C LYS A 115 31.64 8.25 20.80
N GLY A 116 31.06 7.80 19.69
CA GLY A 116 31.39 8.31 18.37
C GLY A 116 30.83 9.71 18.20
N LEU A 117 31.53 10.56 17.44
CA LEU A 117 31.18 11.96 17.27
C LEU A 117 29.75 12.15 16.77
N ARG A 118 29.26 11.30 15.85
CA ARG A 118 27.89 11.40 15.32
C ARG A 118 26.84 11.32 16.43
N ASN A 119 27.02 10.41 17.39
CA ASN A 119 26.10 10.30 18.52
C ASN A 119 26.22 11.50 19.46
N LEU A 120 27.43 12.00 19.71
CA LEU A 120 27.65 13.20 20.53
C LEU A 120 27.00 14.44 19.90
N ILE A 121 27.09 14.62 18.57
CA ILE A 121 26.40 15.71 17.87
C ILE A 121 24.88 15.53 17.95
N SER A 122 24.34 14.33 17.71
CA SER A 122 22.89 14.08 17.85
C SER A 122 22.39 14.33 19.28
N GLN A 123 23.19 13.99 20.30
CA GLN A 123 22.89 14.30 21.71
C GLN A 123 22.91 15.81 21.98
N GLN A 124 23.94 16.51 21.49
CA GLN A 124 24.03 17.96 21.63
C GLN A 124 22.93 18.70 20.87
N HIS A 125 22.51 18.18 19.72
CA HIS A 125 21.37 18.68 18.95
C HIS A 125 20.09 18.60 19.78
N ASN A 126 19.82 17.42 20.38
CA ASN A 126 18.67 17.22 21.26
C ASN A 126 18.71 18.10 22.51
N LEU A 127 19.88 18.24 23.17
CA LEU A 127 20.05 19.12 24.32
C LEU A 127 19.78 20.59 23.95
N THR A 128 20.28 21.05 22.80
CA THR A 128 20.05 22.41 22.33
C THR A 128 18.57 22.66 22.05
N ILE A 129 17.87 21.68 21.48
CA ILE A 129 16.43 21.76 21.25
C ILE A 129 15.64 21.80 22.57
N GLN A 130 15.92 20.89 23.49
CA GLN A 130 15.12 20.70 24.70
C GLN A 130 15.40 21.76 25.78
N HIS A 131 16.66 22.15 25.94
CA HIS A 131 17.10 23.05 27.01
C HIS A 131 17.59 24.41 26.51
N GLY A 132 18.05 24.51 25.26
CA GLY A 132 18.49 25.77 24.67
C GLY A 132 17.32 26.58 24.13
N VAL A 133 16.71 26.10 23.04
CA VAL A 133 15.66 26.82 22.29
C VAL A 133 14.41 27.05 23.15
N LYS A 134 13.99 26.05 23.95
CA LYS A 134 12.79 26.18 24.82
C LYS A 134 12.97 27.16 25.98
N ASN A 135 14.19 27.31 26.51
CA ASN A 135 14.47 28.21 27.63
C ASN A 135 15.01 29.59 27.19
N ALA A 136 15.07 29.85 25.88
CA ALA A 136 15.49 31.14 25.36
C ALA A 136 14.44 32.21 25.66
N GLU A 137 14.82 33.23 26.43
CA GLU A 137 13.95 34.36 26.78
C GLU A 137 13.68 35.29 25.59
N ASP A 138 14.62 35.36 24.63
CA ASP A 138 14.61 36.28 23.50
C ASP A 138 14.59 35.55 22.14
N GLY A 139 13.82 36.07 21.18
CA GLY A 139 13.79 35.54 19.80
C GLY A 139 15.16 35.60 19.09
N VAL A 140 16.03 36.54 19.44
CA VAL A 140 17.40 36.63 18.90
C VAL A 140 18.26 35.45 19.37
N THR A 141 18.20 35.12 20.66
CA THR A 141 18.95 34.00 21.24
C THR A 141 18.45 32.67 20.67
N SER A 142 17.13 32.51 20.53
CA SER A 142 16.54 31.34 19.86
C SER A 142 16.99 31.23 18.40
N SER A 143 16.99 32.33 17.63
CA SER A 143 17.43 32.33 16.23
C SER A 143 18.91 31.95 16.09
N ASN A 144 19.77 32.44 16.99
CA ASN A 144 21.20 32.11 17.02
C ASN A 144 21.43 30.62 17.35
N LEU A 145 20.73 30.07 18.34
CA LEU A 145 20.79 28.64 18.66
C LEU A 145 20.32 27.79 17.48
N CYS A 146 19.21 28.18 16.83
CA CYS A 146 18.75 27.49 15.63
C CYS A 146 19.75 27.60 14.47
N GLN A 147 20.58 28.66 14.41
CA GLN A 147 21.61 28.81 13.37
C GLN A 147 22.80 27.89 13.66
N GLN A 148 23.20 27.79 14.93
CA GLN A 148 24.21 26.83 15.36
C GLN A 148 23.76 25.39 15.09
N LEU A 149 22.50 25.07 15.41
CA LEU A 149 21.95 23.75 15.11
C LEU A 149 21.92 23.46 13.62
N PHE A 150 21.56 24.45 12.80
CA PHE A 150 21.60 24.33 11.34
C PHE A 150 23.01 23.98 10.86
N SER A 151 24.03 24.72 11.30
CA SER A 151 25.42 24.45 10.93
C SER A 151 25.94 23.11 11.42
N LEU A 152 25.57 22.67 12.64
CA LEU A 152 25.95 21.34 13.14
C LEU A 152 25.25 20.22 12.36
N THR A 153 23.99 20.41 12.00
CA THR A 153 23.21 19.47 11.18
C THR A 153 23.83 19.35 9.78
N GLU A 154 24.19 20.48 9.15
CA GLU A 154 24.88 20.45 7.86
C GLU A 154 26.19 19.68 7.93
N LEU A 155 27.06 19.96 8.91
CA LEU A 155 28.35 19.28 9.05
C LEU A 155 28.19 17.77 9.26
N GLN A 156 27.20 17.35 10.06
CA GLN A 156 26.95 15.94 10.30
C GLN A 156 26.46 15.24 9.03
N LEU A 157 25.49 15.83 8.32
CA LEU A 157 24.92 15.25 7.11
C LEU A 157 25.89 15.29 5.93
N ASP A 158 26.67 16.36 5.75
CA ASP A 158 27.75 16.43 4.77
C ASP A 158 28.80 15.33 5.03
N GLY A 159 29.09 15.05 6.32
CA GLY A 159 29.94 13.93 6.73
C GLY A 159 29.36 12.54 6.44
N TYR A 160 28.03 12.38 6.39
CA TYR A 160 27.40 11.16 5.90
C TYR A 160 27.50 11.05 4.38
N CYS A 161 27.22 12.14 3.65
CA CYS A 161 27.32 12.18 2.18
C CYS A 161 28.74 11.82 1.72
N ALA A 162 29.78 12.44 2.29
CA ALA A 162 31.16 12.13 1.91
C ALA A 162 31.56 10.67 2.21
N GLN A 163 31.04 10.08 3.29
CA GLN A 163 31.29 8.67 3.59
C GLN A 163 30.57 7.75 2.60
N LEU A 164 29.32 8.05 2.26
CA LEU A 164 28.55 7.30 1.25
C LEU A 164 29.22 7.38 -0.12
N GLU A 165 29.65 8.58 -0.54
CA GLU A 165 30.40 8.78 -1.79
C GLU A 165 31.70 7.98 -1.79
N SER A 166 32.46 8.01 -0.69
CA SER A 166 33.70 7.23 -0.60
C SER A 166 33.46 5.72 -0.67
N ILE A 167 32.42 5.19 -0.01
CA ILE A 167 32.09 3.76 -0.06
C ILE A 167 31.62 3.38 -1.46
N ARG A 168 30.76 4.21 -2.09
CA ARG A 168 30.31 4.02 -3.47
C ARG A 168 31.49 3.92 -4.43
N ASP A 169 32.46 4.83 -4.32
CA ASP A 169 33.62 4.88 -5.22
C ASP A 169 34.64 3.76 -4.98
N CYS A 170 34.66 3.16 -3.78
CA CYS A 170 35.60 2.12 -3.40
C CYS A 170 35.06 0.70 -3.59
N ILE A 171 33.83 0.44 -3.13
CA ILE A 171 33.25 -0.90 -3.02
C ILE A 171 31.99 -1.05 -3.88
N GLY A 172 31.29 0.05 -4.18
CA GLY A 172 30.06 0.07 -4.97
C GLY A 172 28.78 0.14 -4.13
N GLU A 173 27.67 0.55 -4.76
CA GLU A 173 26.37 0.76 -4.11
C GLU A 173 25.71 -0.54 -3.62
N GLU A 174 26.08 -1.68 -4.20
CA GLU A 174 25.53 -3.00 -3.84
C GLU A 174 26.13 -3.57 -2.53
N ALA A 175 27.13 -2.90 -1.95
CA ALA A 175 27.77 -3.34 -0.73
C ALA A 175 26.82 -3.23 0.49
N LEU A 176 26.81 -4.26 1.35
CA LEU A 176 26.04 -4.25 2.61
C LEU A 176 26.38 -3.03 3.49
N GLU A 177 27.65 -2.65 3.52
CA GLU A 177 28.15 -1.48 4.27
C GLU A 177 27.55 -0.16 3.77
N TYR A 178 27.33 -0.04 2.46
CA TYR A 178 26.66 1.12 1.86
C TYR A 178 25.19 1.16 2.28
N GLY A 179 24.47 0.04 2.12
CA GLY A 179 23.06 -0.06 2.50
C GLY A 179 22.80 0.21 3.99
N ASP A 180 23.63 -0.34 4.88
CA ASP A 180 23.53 -0.11 6.32
C ASP A 180 23.79 1.36 6.69
N LEU A 181 24.75 2.00 6.02
CA LEU A 181 25.06 3.42 6.24
C LEU A 181 23.96 4.33 5.68
N GLU A 182 23.42 4.00 4.50
CA GLU A 182 22.35 4.74 3.85
C GLU A 182 21.07 4.72 4.71
N GLN A 183 20.70 3.57 5.27
CA GLN A 183 19.56 3.49 6.18
C GLN A 183 19.75 4.35 7.43
N LYS A 184 20.95 4.33 8.03
CA LYS A 184 21.28 5.19 9.18
C LYS A 184 21.25 6.67 8.81
N TYR A 185 21.78 7.02 7.64
CA TYR A 185 21.73 8.38 7.12
C TYR A 185 20.29 8.86 6.96
N MET A 186 19.40 8.06 6.36
CA MET A 186 17.99 8.42 6.20
C MET A 186 17.28 8.64 7.54
N GLN A 187 17.55 7.79 8.54
CA GLN A 187 16.98 7.92 9.88
C GLN A 187 17.48 9.18 10.61
N GLU A 188 18.80 9.40 10.64
CA GLU A 188 19.40 10.56 11.29
C GLU A 188 19.03 11.87 10.57
N ARG A 189 19.00 11.88 9.24
CA ARG A 189 18.55 13.03 8.44
C ARG A 189 17.15 13.47 8.85
N SER A 190 16.19 12.54 8.88
CA SER A 190 14.83 12.86 9.29
C SER A 190 14.79 13.33 10.76
N ALA A 191 15.54 12.69 11.66
CA ALA A 191 15.58 13.04 13.08
C ALA A 191 16.17 14.44 13.35
N LEU A 192 17.18 14.86 12.60
CA LEU A 192 17.83 16.17 12.74
C LEU A 192 17.03 17.30 12.08
N VAL A 193 16.36 17.03 10.96
CA VAL A 193 15.59 18.04 10.22
C VAL A 193 14.20 18.30 10.82
N THR A 194 13.50 17.25 11.28
CA THR A 194 12.13 17.35 11.84
C THR A 194 11.96 18.42 12.95
N PRO A 195 12.91 18.60 13.89
CA PRO A 195 12.81 19.65 14.89
C PRO A 195 12.65 21.06 14.32
N PHE A 196 13.31 21.40 13.20
CA PHE A 196 13.19 22.72 12.59
C PHE A 196 11.75 23.02 12.15
N VAL A 197 11.03 22.02 11.65
CA VAL A 197 9.59 22.12 11.32
C VAL A 197 8.78 22.40 12.58
N LYS A 198 8.99 21.62 13.65
CA LYS A 198 8.26 21.75 14.93
C LYS A 198 8.42 23.11 15.61
N PHE A 199 9.58 23.76 15.45
CA PHE A 199 9.83 25.11 15.97
C PHE A 199 9.43 26.24 14.99
N GLY A 200 8.78 25.91 13.87
CA GLY A 200 8.32 26.89 12.89
C GLY A 200 9.44 27.55 12.06
N GLN A 201 10.64 26.98 12.05
CA GLN A 201 11.78 27.46 11.24
C GLN A 201 11.69 26.90 9.81
N THR A 202 10.62 27.24 9.10
CA THR A 202 10.27 26.65 7.79
C THR A 202 11.31 26.88 6.70
N GLU A 203 11.93 28.06 6.64
CA GLU A 203 12.97 28.38 5.64
C GLU A 203 14.24 27.55 5.86
N ARG A 204 14.67 27.39 7.12
CA ARG A 204 15.85 26.57 7.47
C ARG A 204 15.59 25.10 7.25
N ALA A 205 14.40 24.61 7.65
CA ALA A 205 13.97 23.25 7.39
C ALA A 205 13.94 22.94 5.88
N ALA A 206 13.40 23.87 5.07
CA ALA A 206 13.37 23.73 3.62
C ALA A 206 14.77 23.68 3.02
N SER A 207 15.67 24.58 3.42
CA SER A 207 17.05 24.60 2.90
C SER A 207 17.82 23.31 3.22
N LEU A 208 17.68 22.77 4.44
CA LEU A 208 18.26 21.46 4.79
C LEU A 208 17.64 20.33 3.98
N ALA A 209 16.31 20.31 3.87
CA ALA A 209 15.60 19.26 3.17
C ALA A 209 15.85 19.28 1.64
N GLU A 210 16.05 20.46 1.04
CA GLU A 210 16.47 20.62 -0.36
C GLU A 210 17.92 20.14 -0.58
N LYS A 211 18.84 20.51 0.32
CA LYS A 211 20.26 20.12 0.22
C LYS A 211 20.46 18.61 0.38
N PHE A 212 19.78 18.01 1.35
CA PHE A 212 19.96 16.61 1.72
C PHE A 212 18.88 15.67 1.17
N LEU A 213 17.98 16.19 0.32
CA LEU A 213 16.91 15.44 -0.34
C LEU A 213 15.98 14.73 0.67
N ASP A 214 15.63 15.41 1.76
CA ASP A 214 14.65 14.91 2.72
C ASP A 214 13.22 15.17 2.23
N PHE A 215 12.76 14.31 1.34
CA PHE A 215 11.46 14.46 0.68
C PHE A 215 10.29 14.45 1.67
N GLY A 216 10.39 13.72 2.79
CA GLY A 216 9.35 13.69 3.82
C GLY A 216 9.08 15.06 4.41
N THR A 217 10.15 15.74 4.83
CA THR A 217 10.09 17.11 5.35
C THR A 217 9.59 18.10 4.31
N LEU A 218 10.04 18.00 3.05
CA LEU A 218 9.58 18.91 1.98
C LEU A 218 8.07 18.80 1.75
N VAL A 219 7.51 17.59 1.76
CA VAL A 219 6.07 17.38 1.59
C VAL A 219 5.30 17.93 2.80
N GLU A 220 5.78 17.71 4.02
CA GLU A 220 5.17 18.26 5.25
C GLU A 220 5.13 19.80 5.21
N LEU A 221 6.25 20.44 4.86
CA LEU A 221 6.34 21.90 4.70
C LEU A 221 5.42 22.45 3.60
N CYS A 222 5.16 21.67 2.55
CA CYS A 222 4.23 22.05 1.51
C CYS A 222 2.78 21.96 1.98
N GLU A 223 2.39 20.95 2.77
CA GLU A 223 1.00 20.83 3.26
C GLU A 223 0.59 21.96 4.22
N ASP A 224 1.54 22.51 4.98
CA ASP A 224 1.27 23.55 5.99
C ASP A 224 1.03 24.97 5.40
N THR A 225 1.28 25.17 4.11
CA THR A 225 1.22 26.52 3.49
C THR A 225 0.12 26.64 2.43
N ALA A 226 -0.56 27.80 2.39
CA ALA A 226 -1.58 28.10 1.38
C ALA A 226 -1.05 28.07 -0.07
N THR A 227 0.27 28.26 -0.26
CA THR A 227 0.99 28.16 -1.54
C THR A 227 1.64 26.79 -1.77
N GLY A 228 1.41 25.84 -0.87
CA GLY A 228 2.00 24.50 -0.84
C GLY A 228 1.89 23.71 -2.14
N GLN A 229 0.73 23.82 -2.82
CA GLN A 229 0.47 23.11 -4.07
C GLN A 229 1.40 23.55 -5.22
N LYS A 230 1.73 24.84 -5.30
CA LYS A 230 2.68 25.32 -6.32
C LYS A 230 4.10 24.89 -5.99
N ARG A 231 4.43 24.85 -4.70
CA ARG A 231 5.75 24.45 -4.21
C ARG A 231 6.02 22.96 -4.43
N ILE A 232 5.05 22.09 -4.13
CA ILE A 232 5.18 20.65 -4.37
C ILE A 232 5.26 20.34 -5.88
N GLN A 233 4.52 21.06 -6.73
CA GLN A 233 4.65 20.94 -8.19
C GLN A 233 6.04 21.38 -8.67
N HIS A 234 6.60 22.45 -8.13
CA HIS A 234 7.95 22.86 -8.46
C HIS A 234 8.99 21.80 -8.07
N TYR A 235 8.88 21.21 -6.88
CA TYR A 235 9.78 20.13 -6.46
C TYR A 235 9.60 18.85 -7.26
N MET A 236 8.38 18.53 -7.69
CA MET A 236 8.10 17.44 -8.63
C MET A 236 8.88 17.60 -9.94
N ASP A 237 8.90 18.81 -10.49
CA ASP A 237 9.62 19.08 -11.73
C ASP A 237 11.14 19.11 -11.52
N PHE A 238 11.60 19.74 -10.44
CA PHE A 238 13.03 19.91 -10.15
C PHE A 238 13.72 18.59 -9.77
N TYR A 239 13.05 17.75 -8.98
CA TYR A 239 13.58 16.48 -8.47
C TYR A 239 12.96 15.25 -9.17
N ALA A 240 12.41 15.41 -10.37
CA ALA A 240 11.76 14.33 -11.13
C ALA A 240 12.67 13.09 -11.28
N ASN A 241 13.94 13.31 -11.63
CA ASN A 241 14.91 12.23 -11.85
C ASN A 241 15.46 11.60 -10.56
N GLN A 242 15.16 12.19 -9.40
CA GLN A 242 15.63 11.74 -8.08
C GLN A 242 14.55 10.96 -7.31
N GLY A 243 13.42 10.64 -7.96
CA GLY A 243 12.35 9.83 -7.36
C GLY A 243 11.42 10.60 -6.42
N PHE A 244 11.45 11.94 -6.43
CA PHE A 244 10.52 12.75 -5.64
C PHE A 244 9.04 12.45 -5.97
N PRO A 245 8.62 12.33 -7.25
CA PRO A 245 7.22 12.02 -7.56
C PRO A 245 6.72 10.72 -6.96
N ASP A 246 7.50 9.65 -7.08
CA ASP A 246 7.16 8.34 -6.52
C ASP A 246 7.03 8.40 -5.00
N PHE A 247 7.92 9.16 -4.33
CA PHE A 247 7.85 9.37 -2.88
C PHE A 247 6.55 10.10 -2.48
N VAL A 248 6.19 11.17 -3.18
CA VAL A 248 4.96 11.93 -2.86
C VAL A 248 3.71 11.08 -3.10
N PHE A 249 3.67 10.29 -4.18
CA PHE A 249 2.54 9.40 -4.45
C PHE A 249 2.40 8.35 -3.35
N LYS A 250 3.50 7.72 -2.93
CA LYS A 250 3.52 6.79 -1.80
C LYS A 250 3.04 7.47 -0.51
N TYR A 251 3.52 8.67 -0.21
CA TYR A 251 3.13 9.44 0.97
C TYR A 251 1.61 9.70 1.04
N TYR A 252 0.99 10.15 -0.05
CA TYR A 252 -0.46 10.39 -0.08
C TYR A 252 -1.28 9.10 0.01
N ILE A 253 -0.81 7.99 -0.57
CA ILE A 253 -1.47 6.68 -0.44
C ILE A 253 -1.39 6.18 1.00
N ASP A 254 -0.22 6.23 1.62
CA ASP A 254 0.01 5.75 3.00
C ASP A 254 -0.81 6.55 4.01
N ARG A 255 -1.01 7.86 3.79
CA ARG A 255 -1.91 8.70 4.61
C ARG A 255 -3.40 8.60 4.25
N GLY A 256 -3.76 7.78 3.26
CA GLY A 256 -5.15 7.63 2.81
C GLY A 256 -5.74 8.85 2.11
N GLN A 257 -4.92 9.84 1.73
CA GLN A 257 -5.35 11.11 1.12
C GLN A 257 -5.50 10.98 -0.42
N ARG A 258 -6.15 9.91 -0.86
CA ARG A 258 -6.34 9.59 -2.29
C ARG A 258 -7.05 10.71 -3.06
N GLY A 259 -8.03 11.38 -2.44
CA GLY A 259 -8.76 12.47 -3.09
C GLY A 259 -7.87 13.65 -3.52
N LYS A 260 -6.92 14.04 -2.67
CA LYS A 260 -5.93 15.09 -2.99
C LYS A 260 -4.99 14.64 -4.10
N LEU A 261 -4.52 13.38 -4.04
CA LEU A 261 -3.68 12.78 -5.09
C LEU A 261 -4.35 12.93 -6.46
N MET A 262 -5.63 12.54 -6.54
CA MET A 262 -6.42 12.56 -7.78
C MET A 262 -6.85 13.97 -8.22
N THR A 263 -6.93 14.93 -7.31
CA THR A 263 -7.30 16.30 -7.71
C THR A 263 -6.09 17.06 -8.23
N HIS A 264 -4.91 16.80 -7.66
CA HIS A 264 -3.72 17.61 -7.94
C HIS A 264 -2.78 17.02 -8.97
N PHE A 265 -2.73 15.69 -9.11
CA PHE A 265 -1.67 15.02 -9.90
C PHE A 265 -2.18 14.15 -11.04
N SER A 266 -3.49 14.08 -11.30
CA SER A 266 -4.04 13.15 -12.31
C SER A 266 -3.60 13.40 -13.74
N HIS A 267 -3.24 14.63 -14.07
CA HIS A 267 -2.72 14.98 -15.39
C HIS A 267 -1.25 14.58 -15.61
N ARG A 268 -0.55 14.09 -14.57
CA ARG A 268 0.87 13.77 -14.63
C ARG A 268 1.10 12.32 -15.08
N PRO A 269 1.92 12.07 -16.12
CA PRO A 269 2.21 10.72 -16.58
C PRO A 269 2.99 9.88 -15.55
N GLU A 270 3.75 10.53 -14.66
CA GLU A 270 4.50 9.87 -13.58
C GLU A 270 3.54 9.11 -12.64
N LEU A 271 2.37 9.70 -12.36
CA LEU A 271 1.34 9.05 -11.55
C LEU A 271 0.79 7.79 -12.24
N SER A 272 0.63 7.81 -13.57
CA SER A 272 0.17 6.64 -14.33
C SER A 272 1.13 5.47 -14.20
N ASN A 273 2.43 5.73 -14.29
CA ASN A 273 3.44 4.67 -14.14
C ASN A 273 3.46 4.10 -12.72
N PHE A 274 3.35 4.95 -11.72
CA PHE A 274 3.28 4.53 -10.31
C PHE A 274 2.01 3.73 -10.01
N LEU A 275 0.85 4.18 -10.50
CA LEU A 275 -0.45 3.53 -10.25
C LEU A 275 -0.64 2.21 -11.02
N ARG A 276 0.17 1.88 -12.04
CA ARG A 276 0.12 0.56 -12.71
C ARG A 276 0.28 -0.61 -11.74
N GLN A 277 1.00 -0.42 -10.64
CA GLN A 277 1.18 -1.45 -9.61
C GLN A 277 -0.01 -1.51 -8.63
N HIS A 278 -0.89 -0.50 -8.66
CA HIS A 278 -1.99 -0.30 -7.74
C HIS A 278 -3.34 -0.35 -8.48
N ASP A 279 -3.70 -1.54 -9.00
CA ASP A 279 -4.95 -1.81 -9.75
C ASP A 279 -6.21 -1.16 -9.08
N HIS A 280 -6.30 -1.21 -7.75
CA HIS A 280 -7.44 -0.69 -6.97
C HIS A 280 -7.70 0.83 -7.09
N ILE A 281 -6.73 1.62 -7.54
CA ILE A 281 -6.83 3.10 -7.65
C ILE A 281 -6.59 3.57 -9.08
N SER A 282 -5.85 2.82 -9.91
CA SER A 282 -5.47 3.26 -11.27
C SER A 282 -6.67 3.63 -12.14
N TRP A 283 -7.78 2.90 -12.05
CA TRP A 283 -9.00 3.17 -12.82
C TRP A 283 -9.58 4.57 -12.57
N LEU A 284 -9.36 5.17 -11.38
CA LEU A 284 -9.79 6.54 -11.10
C LEU A 284 -9.00 7.56 -11.91
N GLN A 285 -7.71 7.30 -12.13
CA GLN A 285 -6.85 8.19 -12.91
C GLN A 285 -7.21 8.07 -14.39
N ASP A 286 -7.44 6.83 -14.84
CA ASP A 286 -7.83 6.56 -16.22
C ASP A 286 -9.13 7.30 -16.57
N ILE A 287 -10.13 7.32 -15.67
CA ILE A 287 -11.35 8.11 -15.86
C ILE A 287 -11.06 9.62 -15.95
N GLN A 288 -10.22 10.15 -15.05
CA GLN A 288 -9.90 11.59 -15.03
C GLN A 288 -9.06 12.04 -16.24
N THR A 289 -8.31 11.13 -16.84
CA THR A 289 -7.51 11.36 -18.05
C THR A 289 -8.26 11.04 -19.34
N ASN A 290 -9.56 10.73 -19.25
CA ASN A 290 -10.42 10.28 -20.35
C ASN A 290 -9.96 8.98 -21.04
N ASN A 291 -9.12 8.17 -20.40
CA ASN A 291 -8.70 6.87 -20.89
C ASN A 291 -9.68 5.77 -20.47
N TYR A 292 -10.91 5.87 -20.97
CA TYR A 292 -12.01 4.98 -20.57
C TYR A 292 -11.77 3.51 -20.94
N THR A 293 -11.00 3.24 -22.00
CA THR A 293 -10.63 1.88 -22.41
C THR A 293 -9.78 1.18 -21.34
N GLN A 294 -8.74 1.86 -20.82
CA GLN A 294 -7.92 1.29 -19.72
C GLN A 294 -8.70 1.22 -18.40
N ALA A 295 -9.55 2.21 -18.11
CA ALA A 295 -10.43 2.17 -16.95
C ALA A 295 -11.34 0.94 -16.98
N HIS A 296 -11.97 0.66 -18.12
CA HIS A 296 -12.81 -0.52 -18.32
C HIS A 296 -12.03 -1.82 -18.05
N MET A 297 -10.85 -1.99 -18.66
CA MET A 297 -10.01 -3.18 -18.51
C MET A 297 -9.61 -3.41 -17.05
N THR A 298 -9.19 -2.35 -16.36
CA THR A 298 -8.82 -2.45 -14.94
C THR A 298 -10.03 -2.78 -14.06
N LEU A 299 -11.18 -2.12 -14.28
CA LEU A 299 -12.40 -2.39 -13.53
C LEU A 299 -12.92 -3.81 -13.74
N LYS A 300 -12.83 -4.34 -14.97
CA LYS A 300 -13.19 -5.73 -15.28
C LYS A 300 -12.26 -6.71 -14.56
N LYS A 301 -10.95 -6.49 -14.63
CA LYS A 301 -9.94 -7.28 -13.89
C LYS A 301 -10.17 -7.28 -12.38
N LEU A 302 -10.56 -6.14 -11.81
CA LEU A 302 -10.92 -6.03 -10.39
C LEU A 302 -12.22 -6.79 -10.08
N ALA A 303 -13.23 -6.71 -10.96
CA ALA A 303 -14.47 -7.46 -10.81
C ALA A 303 -14.26 -8.98 -10.87
N ASP A 304 -13.37 -9.45 -11.74
CA ASP A 304 -13.06 -10.89 -11.89
C ASP A 304 -12.36 -11.46 -10.65
N ARG A 305 -11.59 -10.63 -9.94
CA ARG A 305 -10.94 -10.99 -8.67
C ARG A 305 -11.86 -10.86 -7.46
N GLU A 306 -12.98 -10.16 -7.59
CA GLU A 306 -13.92 -9.92 -6.51
C GLU A 306 -14.83 -11.14 -6.34
N ASN A 307 -14.62 -11.88 -5.25
CA ASN A 307 -15.43 -13.04 -4.88
C ASN A 307 -16.09 -12.91 -3.50
N LEU A 308 -15.81 -11.82 -2.78
CA LEU A 308 -16.24 -11.66 -1.39
C LEU A 308 -17.59 -10.96 -1.27
N SER A 309 -17.87 -9.99 -2.13
CA SER A 309 -19.12 -9.22 -2.08
C SER A 309 -19.76 -9.07 -3.46
N VAL A 310 -20.98 -9.56 -3.61
CA VAL A 310 -21.79 -9.43 -4.83
C VAL A 310 -22.07 -7.95 -5.13
N ALA A 311 -22.42 -7.16 -4.12
CA ALA A 311 -22.70 -5.73 -4.29
C ALA A 311 -21.48 -4.98 -4.84
N LYS A 312 -20.28 -5.32 -4.35
CA LYS A 312 -19.02 -4.76 -4.85
C LYS A 312 -18.71 -5.23 -6.27
N LYS A 313 -18.84 -6.53 -6.57
CA LYS A 313 -18.64 -7.07 -7.93
C LYS A 313 -19.57 -6.41 -8.94
N LYS A 314 -20.86 -6.27 -8.59
CA LYS A 314 -21.86 -5.58 -9.41
C LYS A 314 -21.49 -4.13 -9.68
N THR A 315 -21.02 -3.41 -8.66
CA THR A 315 -20.60 -2.01 -8.80
C THR A 315 -19.40 -1.91 -9.75
N LEU A 316 -18.40 -2.77 -9.59
CA LEU A 316 -17.22 -2.81 -10.46
C LEU A 316 -17.59 -3.14 -11.92
N LEU A 317 -18.45 -4.13 -12.16
CA LEU A 317 -18.93 -4.47 -13.51
C LEU A 317 -19.78 -3.36 -14.12
N SER A 318 -20.63 -2.71 -13.33
CA SER A 318 -21.46 -1.59 -13.79
C SER A 318 -20.60 -0.40 -14.19
N LEU A 319 -19.59 -0.05 -13.36
CA LEU A 319 -18.61 0.97 -13.70
C LEU A 319 -17.78 0.58 -14.92
N SER A 320 -17.36 -0.69 -15.02
CA SER A 320 -16.63 -1.23 -16.17
C SER A 320 -17.44 -1.09 -17.47
N LYS A 321 -18.75 -1.39 -17.42
CA LYS A 321 -19.68 -1.22 -18.54
C LYS A 321 -19.84 0.25 -18.93
N LEU A 322 -20.03 1.14 -17.95
CA LEU A 322 -20.16 2.57 -18.22
C LEU A 322 -18.88 3.14 -18.85
N SER A 323 -17.70 2.73 -18.36
CA SER A 323 -16.42 3.10 -18.95
C SER A 323 -16.27 2.56 -20.38
N ALA A 324 -16.64 1.29 -20.63
CA ALA A 324 -16.59 0.72 -21.98
C ALA A 324 -17.51 1.45 -22.96
N LEU A 325 -18.70 1.87 -22.51
CA LEU A 325 -19.66 2.62 -23.33
C LEU A 325 -19.26 4.09 -23.53
N ALA A 326 -18.47 4.67 -22.62
CA ALA A 326 -17.97 6.03 -22.70
C ALA A 326 -16.64 6.15 -23.49
N ALA A 327 -16.02 5.03 -23.84
CA ALA A 327 -14.81 5.01 -24.67
C ALA A 327 -15.10 5.45 -26.11
N ASP A 328 -14.09 6.04 -26.76
CA ASP A 328 -14.20 6.52 -28.14
C ASP A 328 -14.55 5.39 -29.13
N GLU A 329 -14.04 4.19 -28.87
CA GLU A 329 -14.38 2.95 -29.59
C GLU A 329 -15.04 1.96 -28.63
N VAL A 330 -16.30 1.65 -28.86
CA VAL A 330 -17.06 0.70 -28.05
C VAL A 330 -16.75 -0.71 -28.50
N ASP A 331 -16.11 -1.49 -27.62
CA ASP A 331 -15.96 -2.92 -27.81
C ASP A 331 -17.27 -3.63 -27.43
N GLU A 332 -18.11 -3.88 -28.44
CA GLU A 332 -19.39 -4.59 -28.25
C GLU A 332 -19.20 -5.99 -27.65
N SER A 333 -18.07 -6.65 -27.92
CA SER A 333 -17.81 -8.00 -27.39
C SER A 333 -17.53 -7.94 -25.89
N ALA A 334 -16.72 -6.98 -25.44
CA ALA A 334 -16.46 -6.74 -24.03
C ALA A 334 -17.74 -6.35 -23.28
N VAL A 335 -18.59 -5.50 -23.87
CA VAL A 335 -19.87 -5.12 -23.27
C VAL A 335 -20.82 -6.31 -23.14
N LYS A 336 -20.86 -7.22 -24.13
CA LYS A 336 -21.65 -8.46 -24.04
C LYS A 336 -21.18 -9.34 -22.89
N MET A 337 -19.87 -9.58 -22.77
CA MET A 337 -19.32 -10.36 -21.66
C MET A 337 -19.65 -9.74 -20.29
N ILE A 338 -19.55 -8.41 -20.14
CA ILE A 338 -19.94 -7.75 -18.89
C ILE A 338 -21.43 -7.91 -18.61
N ASN A 339 -22.28 -7.86 -19.64
CA ASN A 339 -23.71 -8.08 -19.46
C ASN A 339 -24.00 -9.51 -18.99
N GLU A 340 -23.32 -10.51 -19.54
CA GLU A 340 -23.43 -11.90 -19.11
C GLU A 340 -23.10 -12.03 -17.61
N ASP A 341 -21.98 -11.45 -17.15
CA ASP A 341 -21.63 -11.45 -15.73
C ASP A 341 -22.67 -10.73 -14.85
N LEU A 342 -23.19 -9.58 -15.31
CA LEU A 342 -24.24 -8.84 -14.61
C LEU A 342 -25.56 -9.62 -14.55
N HIS A 343 -25.87 -10.42 -15.57
CA HIS A 343 -27.03 -11.29 -15.57
C HIS A 343 -26.90 -12.41 -14.55
N ILE A 344 -25.73 -13.06 -14.44
CA ILE A 344 -25.46 -14.06 -13.40
C ILE A 344 -25.65 -13.44 -12.00
N ILE A 345 -25.13 -12.23 -11.78
CA ILE A 345 -25.34 -11.50 -10.52
C ILE A 345 -26.83 -11.22 -10.27
N SER A 346 -27.59 -10.84 -11.30
CA SER A 346 -29.04 -10.63 -11.19
C SER A 346 -29.76 -11.92 -10.77
N HIS A 347 -29.35 -13.08 -11.28
CA HIS A 347 -29.87 -14.37 -10.80
C HIS A 347 -29.55 -14.61 -9.32
N GLN A 348 -28.37 -14.22 -8.84
CA GLN A 348 -28.02 -14.33 -7.44
C GLN A 348 -28.85 -13.38 -6.54
N GLU A 349 -29.05 -12.13 -6.97
CA GLU A 349 -29.86 -11.14 -6.24
C GLU A 349 -31.34 -11.53 -6.15
N GLN A 350 -31.83 -12.30 -7.13
CA GLN A 350 -33.20 -12.81 -7.17
C GLN A 350 -33.41 -14.14 -6.44
N LEU A 351 -32.42 -14.62 -5.68
CA LEU A 351 -32.59 -15.82 -4.86
C LEU A 351 -33.76 -15.65 -3.88
N PRO A 352 -34.62 -16.67 -3.70
CA PRO A 352 -35.74 -16.58 -2.77
C PRO A 352 -35.27 -16.25 -1.34
N SER A 353 -35.92 -15.30 -0.69
CA SER A 353 -35.59 -14.90 0.69
C SER A 353 -35.70 -16.04 1.70
N SER A 354 -36.56 -17.03 1.43
CA SER A 354 -36.64 -18.26 2.23
C SER A 354 -35.37 -19.12 2.15
N VAL A 355 -34.69 -19.12 1.01
CA VAL A 355 -33.40 -19.83 0.82
C VAL A 355 -32.28 -19.08 1.54
N ILE A 356 -32.24 -17.75 1.39
CA ILE A 356 -31.26 -16.87 2.05
C ILE A 356 -31.33 -17.03 3.59
N GLN A 357 -32.53 -16.99 4.16
CA GLN A 357 -32.74 -17.15 5.61
C GLN A 357 -32.32 -18.54 6.12
N ARG A 358 -32.65 -19.61 5.39
CA ARG A 358 -32.28 -20.99 5.76
C ARG A 358 -30.76 -21.20 5.73
N LEU A 359 -30.07 -20.51 4.83
CA LEU A 359 -28.61 -20.55 4.70
C LEU A 359 -27.88 -19.59 5.64
N GLN A 360 -28.62 -18.74 6.37
CA GLN A 360 -28.05 -17.69 7.24
C GLN A 360 -27.08 -16.77 6.48
N LEU A 361 -27.37 -16.50 5.20
CA LEU A 361 -26.57 -15.58 4.40
C LEU A 361 -26.93 -14.15 4.75
N ASP A 362 -25.92 -13.29 4.84
CA ASP A 362 -26.11 -11.85 4.92
C ASP A 362 -26.53 -11.34 3.53
N VAL A 363 -27.58 -10.51 3.48
CA VAL A 363 -28.06 -9.90 2.24
C VAL A 363 -27.12 -8.78 1.79
N ASP A 364 -26.52 -8.07 2.74
CA ASP A 364 -25.66 -6.92 2.47
C ASP A 364 -24.22 -7.33 2.13
N ASP A 365 -23.77 -8.50 2.63
CA ASP A 365 -22.42 -9.05 2.40
C ASP A 365 -22.45 -10.49 1.87
N MET A 366 -23.28 -10.73 0.85
CA MET A 366 -23.37 -12.04 0.21
C MET A 366 -22.10 -12.34 -0.62
N PRO A 367 -21.45 -13.51 -0.44
CA PRO A 367 -20.32 -13.93 -1.27
C PRO A 367 -20.77 -14.17 -2.70
N VAL A 368 -19.85 -14.03 -3.65
CA VAL A 368 -20.14 -14.28 -5.07
C VAL A 368 -20.24 -15.79 -5.28
N LEU A 369 -21.40 -16.25 -5.76
CA LEU A 369 -21.67 -17.66 -5.99
C LEU A 369 -21.40 -18.03 -7.45
N ASP A 370 -20.92 -19.25 -7.66
CA ASP A 370 -20.75 -19.81 -9.00
C ASP A 370 -22.10 -20.25 -9.60
N VAL A 371 -22.17 -20.34 -10.93
CA VAL A 371 -23.36 -20.74 -11.68
C VAL A 371 -23.88 -22.11 -11.22
N TYR A 372 -22.98 -23.05 -10.95
CA TYR A 372 -23.34 -24.37 -10.41
C TYR A 372 -24.00 -24.29 -9.03
N GLU A 373 -23.51 -23.41 -8.16
CA GLU A 373 -24.06 -23.19 -6.83
C GLU A 373 -25.44 -22.53 -6.92
N LEU A 374 -25.61 -21.56 -7.81
CA LEU A 374 -26.92 -20.92 -8.06
C LEU A 374 -27.95 -21.94 -8.54
N ILE A 375 -27.61 -22.83 -9.48
CA ILE A 375 -28.49 -23.92 -9.94
C ILE A 375 -28.91 -24.82 -8.77
N GLU A 376 -27.97 -25.18 -7.89
CA GLU A 376 -28.26 -25.99 -6.71
C GLU A 376 -29.17 -25.25 -5.73
N LEU A 377 -28.99 -23.94 -5.53
CA LEU A 377 -29.82 -23.14 -4.64
C LEU A 377 -31.25 -22.95 -5.17
N TYR A 378 -31.42 -22.81 -6.48
CA TYR A 378 -32.75 -22.71 -7.08
C TYR A 378 -33.51 -24.04 -7.04
N THR A 379 -32.84 -25.16 -7.34
CA THR A 379 -33.50 -26.47 -7.52
C THR A 379 -33.48 -27.38 -6.30
N GLY A 380 -32.55 -27.16 -5.37
CA GLY A 380 -32.26 -28.04 -4.26
C GLY A 380 -33.32 -28.06 -3.15
N GLU A 381 -33.13 -28.96 -2.19
CA GLU A 381 -34.07 -29.20 -1.09
C GLU A 381 -34.26 -27.96 -0.19
N LYS A 382 -33.25 -27.10 -0.13
CA LYS A 382 -33.29 -25.85 0.65
C LYS A 382 -34.30 -24.85 0.12
N ASN A 383 -34.65 -24.91 -1.17
CA ASN A 383 -35.77 -24.15 -1.74
C ASN A 383 -37.05 -25.00 -1.67
N VAL A 384 -37.73 -24.98 -0.53
CA VAL A 384 -38.94 -25.79 -0.31
C VAL A 384 -40.10 -25.37 -1.22
N GLU A 385 -40.20 -24.08 -1.53
CA GLU A 385 -41.30 -23.48 -2.29
C GLU A 385 -40.97 -23.28 -3.78
N ALA A 386 -39.96 -24.03 -4.28
CA ALA A 386 -39.50 -23.91 -5.66
C ALA A 386 -40.64 -24.10 -6.67
N ASN A 387 -40.82 -23.12 -7.56
CA ASN A 387 -41.87 -23.11 -8.58
C ASN A 387 -41.30 -23.15 -10.01
N GLU A 388 -42.17 -23.10 -11.01
CA GLU A 388 -41.78 -23.19 -12.43
C GLU A 388 -40.74 -22.14 -12.86
N TYR A 389 -40.73 -20.95 -12.24
CA TYR A 389 -39.78 -19.87 -12.54
C TYR A 389 -38.40 -20.14 -11.96
N ASP A 390 -38.30 -20.77 -10.79
CA ASP A 390 -37.01 -21.13 -10.17
C ASP A 390 -36.29 -22.19 -11.01
N PHE A 391 -37.03 -23.19 -11.51
CA PHE A 391 -36.49 -24.19 -12.41
C PHE A 391 -36.17 -23.62 -13.80
N MET A 392 -36.97 -22.67 -14.29
CA MET A 392 -36.64 -21.96 -15.54
C MET A 392 -35.33 -21.17 -15.39
N LYS A 393 -35.15 -20.41 -14.30
CA LYS A 393 -33.91 -19.68 -14.03
C LYS A 393 -32.70 -20.61 -13.92
N ALA A 394 -32.85 -21.77 -13.30
CA ALA A 394 -31.77 -22.77 -13.22
C ALA A 394 -31.43 -23.33 -14.61
N LEU A 395 -32.42 -23.51 -15.48
CA LEU A 395 -32.22 -23.94 -16.86
C LEU A 395 -31.56 -22.85 -17.71
N ASP A 396 -31.99 -21.59 -17.56
CA ASP A 396 -31.34 -20.42 -18.18
C ASP A 396 -29.86 -20.34 -17.78
N LEU A 397 -29.57 -20.51 -16.49
CA LEU A 397 -28.21 -20.52 -15.97
C LEU A 397 -27.35 -21.61 -16.61
N LEU A 398 -27.93 -22.81 -16.79
CA LEU A 398 -27.25 -23.94 -17.43
C LEU A 398 -27.01 -23.70 -18.93
N MET A 399 -28.02 -23.20 -19.65
CA MET A 399 -27.97 -23.11 -21.11
C MET A 399 -27.20 -21.90 -21.62
N MET A 400 -27.20 -20.79 -20.86
CA MET A 400 -26.60 -19.54 -21.33
C MET A 400 -25.16 -19.35 -20.85
N TYR A 401 -24.77 -19.91 -19.71
CA TYR A 401 -23.48 -19.60 -19.07
C TYR A 401 -22.56 -20.80 -18.85
N ILE A 402 -23.03 -22.03 -19.08
CA ILE A 402 -22.19 -23.23 -19.00
C ILE A 402 -21.97 -23.77 -20.43
N PRO A 403 -20.72 -23.98 -20.86
CA PRO A 403 -20.44 -24.57 -22.17
C PRO A 403 -21.08 -25.95 -22.32
N ASN A 404 -21.74 -26.21 -23.45
CA ASN A 404 -22.41 -27.48 -23.72
C ASN A 404 -21.45 -28.68 -23.72
N GLU A 405 -20.16 -28.46 -23.96
CA GLU A 405 -19.12 -29.50 -23.90
C GLU A 405 -18.74 -29.89 -22.46
N ASP A 406 -19.18 -29.16 -21.44
CA ASP A 406 -18.88 -29.51 -20.06
C ASP A 406 -19.53 -30.87 -19.71
N PRO A 407 -18.74 -31.87 -19.28
CA PRO A 407 -19.23 -33.22 -19.02
C PRO A 407 -20.30 -33.28 -17.92
N LYS A 408 -20.44 -32.23 -17.09
CA LYS A 408 -21.44 -32.16 -16.03
C LYS A 408 -22.81 -31.72 -16.54
N VAL A 409 -22.89 -31.06 -17.70
CA VAL A 409 -24.14 -30.48 -18.24
C VAL A 409 -25.26 -31.52 -18.37
N PRO A 410 -25.06 -32.71 -18.96
CA PRO A 410 -26.13 -33.70 -19.08
C PRO A 410 -26.67 -34.15 -17.72
N THR A 411 -25.78 -34.38 -16.75
CA THR A 411 -26.15 -34.79 -15.39
C THR A 411 -26.90 -33.69 -14.66
N ILE A 412 -26.45 -32.44 -14.76
CA ILE A 412 -27.11 -31.30 -14.11
C ILE A 412 -28.46 -31.03 -14.76
N ARG A 413 -28.56 -31.07 -16.09
CA ARG A 413 -29.82 -30.95 -16.81
C ARG A 413 -30.82 -32.00 -16.33
N GLN A 414 -30.42 -33.27 -16.31
CA GLN A 414 -31.26 -34.36 -15.80
C GLN A 414 -31.70 -34.09 -14.36
N ARG A 415 -30.78 -33.62 -13.50
CA ARG A 415 -31.04 -33.28 -12.10
C ARG A 415 -32.06 -32.15 -11.92
N ILE A 416 -31.96 -31.07 -12.69
CA ILE A 416 -32.92 -29.95 -12.67
C ILE A 416 -34.33 -30.49 -12.94
N TRP A 417 -34.48 -31.31 -13.99
CA TRP A 417 -35.77 -31.87 -14.38
C TRP A 417 -36.29 -32.93 -13.40
N SER A 418 -35.42 -33.81 -12.89
CA SER A 418 -35.77 -34.79 -11.84
C SER A 418 -36.31 -34.09 -10.60
N ARG A 419 -35.67 -33.00 -10.15
CA ARG A 419 -36.11 -32.20 -9.01
C ARG A 419 -37.42 -31.47 -9.27
N ALA A 420 -37.65 -30.99 -10.49
CA ALA A 420 -38.92 -30.37 -10.88
C ALA A 420 -40.08 -31.38 -10.79
N ILE A 421 -39.85 -32.63 -11.21
CA ILE A 421 -40.82 -33.73 -11.09
C ILE A 421 -41.15 -34.01 -9.62
N LEU A 422 -40.14 -34.08 -8.76
CA LEU A 422 -40.32 -34.38 -7.33
C LEU A 422 -41.08 -33.29 -6.56
N ARG A 423 -41.33 -32.09 -7.13
CA ARG A 423 -42.16 -31.04 -6.51
C ARG A 423 -43.64 -31.34 -6.51
N ASN A 424 -44.10 -32.31 -7.29
CA ASN A 424 -45.49 -32.72 -7.33
C ASN A 424 -45.66 -34.17 -6.87
N SER A 425 -46.82 -34.48 -6.28
CA SER A 425 -47.19 -35.86 -5.94
C SER A 425 -47.78 -36.56 -7.16
N TRP A 426 -47.31 -37.77 -7.47
CA TRP A 426 -47.72 -38.57 -8.63
C TRP A 426 -48.54 -39.80 -8.25
N THR A 427 -49.01 -39.87 -7.01
CA THR A 427 -49.70 -41.05 -6.45
C THR A 427 -51.20 -41.03 -6.73
N GLU A 428 -51.83 -39.85 -6.74
CA GLU A 428 -53.27 -39.67 -6.96
C GLU A 428 -53.51 -38.68 -8.10
N ILE A 429 -54.43 -39.00 -9.02
CA ILE A 429 -54.85 -38.09 -10.11
C ILE A 429 -56.13 -37.38 -9.64
N PRO A 430 -56.07 -36.12 -9.21
CA PRO A 430 -57.27 -35.36 -8.87
C PRO A 430 -58.00 -34.93 -10.16
N GLY A 431 -58.91 -35.77 -10.67
CA GLY A 431 -59.84 -35.38 -11.74
C GLY A 431 -59.99 -36.40 -12.88
N ALA A 432 -60.88 -36.07 -13.82
CA ALA A 432 -61.23 -36.93 -14.95
C ALA A 432 -60.27 -36.84 -16.15
N ASP A 433 -59.43 -35.80 -16.24
CA ASP A 433 -58.45 -35.61 -17.32
C ASP A 433 -57.00 -35.64 -16.79
N PRO A 434 -56.27 -36.76 -17.01
CA PRO A 434 -54.86 -36.88 -16.67
C PRO A 434 -53.96 -35.82 -17.31
N PHE A 435 -54.33 -35.29 -18.48
CA PHE A 435 -53.52 -34.30 -19.18
C PHE A 435 -53.62 -32.91 -18.54
N GLN A 436 -54.83 -32.51 -18.12
CA GLN A 436 -55.04 -31.26 -17.40
C GLN A 436 -54.24 -31.24 -16.08
N PHE A 437 -54.15 -32.37 -15.39
CA PHE A 437 -53.30 -32.51 -14.21
C PHE A 437 -51.81 -32.33 -14.54
N CYS A 438 -51.30 -33.02 -15.58
CA CYS A 438 -49.91 -32.86 -16.02
C CYS A 438 -49.56 -31.40 -16.28
N ARG A 439 -50.40 -30.66 -17.02
CA ARG A 439 -50.17 -29.25 -17.35
C ARG A 439 -50.05 -28.31 -16.15
N GLN A 440 -50.58 -28.69 -14.98
CA GLN A 440 -50.50 -27.88 -13.76
C GLN A 440 -49.26 -28.14 -12.91
N THR A 441 -48.51 -29.22 -13.20
CA THR A 441 -47.28 -29.55 -12.48
C THR A 441 -46.13 -28.59 -12.81
N VAL A 442 -45.17 -28.47 -11.89
CA VAL A 442 -43.97 -27.64 -12.06
C VAL A 442 -43.18 -28.09 -13.29
N PHE A 443 -42.96 -29.41 -13.44
CA PHE A 443 -42.27 -29.98 -14.60
C PHE A 443 -42.87 -29.54 -15.94
N PHE A 444 -44.18 -29.74 -16.15
CA PHE A 444 -44.79 -29.43 -17.45
C PHE A 444 -44.90 -27.93 -17.70
N LYS A 445 -45.12 -27.11 -16.66
CA LYS A 445 -45.09 -25.66 -16.79
C LYS A 445 -43.70 -25.15 -17.20
N THR A 446 -42.65 -25.63 -16.54
CA THR A 446 -41.26 -25.31 -16.90
C THR A 446 -40.93 -25.81 -18.31
N ALA A 447 -41.38 -27.00 -18.70
CA ALA A 447 -41.20 -27.53 -20.06
C ALA A 447 -41.87 -26.64 -21.13
N LEU A 448 -43.10 -26.17 -20.87
CA LEU A 448 -43.79 -25.23 -21.76
C LEU A 448 -43.06 -23.89 -21.86
N MET A 449 -42.55 -23.36 -20.74
CA MET A 449 -41.75 -22.14 -20.73
C MET A 449 -40.43 -22.32 -21.51
N ALA A 450 -39.73 -23.43 -21.31
CA ALA A 450 -38.49 -23.75 -22.01
C ALA A 450 -38.71 -23.90 -23.52
N MET A 451 -39.79 -24.57 -23.95
CA MET A 451 -40.15 -24.67 -25.37
C MET A 451 -40.43 -23.32 -26.03
N GLN A 452 -40.98 -22.36 -25.28
CA GLN A 452 -41.20 -21.00 -25.77
C GLN A 452 -39.91 -20.18 -25.81
N ALA A 453 -39.06 -20.31 -24.79
CA ALA A 453 -37.82 -19.55 -24.67
C ALA A 453 -36.72 -20.03 -25.64
N TYR A 454 -36.65 -21.33 -25.90
CA TYR A 454 -35.62 -21.96 -26.72
C TYR A 454 -36.19 -22.57 -28.01
N SER A 455 -37.14 -21.88 -28.65
CA SER A 455 -37.78 -22.36 -29.89
C SER A 455 -36.80 -22.65 -31.02
N ASP A 456 -35.65 -21.99 -30.99
CA ASP A 456 -34.61 -22.06 -32.03
C ASP A 456 -33.54 -23.12 -31.73
N SER A 457 -33.55 -23.73 -30.54
CA SER A 457 -32.62 -24.77 -30.11
C SER A 457 -33.25 -26.17 -30.25
N PRO A 458 -32.46 -27.20 -30.56
CA PRO A 458 -32.96 -28.58 -30.60
C PRO A 458 -33.43 -29.00 -29.20
N LYS A 459 -34.54 -29.74 -29.17
CA LYS A 459 -35.24 -30.10 -27.92
C LYS A 459 -34.36 -30.91 -26.98
N GLU A 460 -33.49 -31.74 -27.56
CA GLU A 460 -32.56 -32.61 -26.86
C GLU A 460 -31.48 -31.84 -26.08
N GLU A 461 -31.27 -30.55 -26.36
CA GLU A 461 -30.33 -29.69 -25.63
C GLU A 461 -30.88 -29.25 -24.28
N PHE A 462 -32.19 -28.96 -24.17
CA PHE A 462 -32.77 -28.44 -22.93
C PHE A 462 -33.69 -29.43 -22.22
N LEU A 463 -34.35 -30.36 -22.91
CA LEU A 463 -35.29 -31.32 -22.33
C LEU A 463 -34.82 -32.77 -22.53
N PRO A 464 -34.52 -33.52 -21.44
CA PRO A 464 -34.14 -34.92 -21.51
C PRO A 464 -35.28 -35.82 -22.05
N SER A 465 -34.89 -36.95 -22.64
CA SER A 465 -35.87 -37.96 -23.07
C SER A 465 -36.57 -38.61 -21.87
N PRO A 466 -37.79 -39.16 -22.04
CA PRO A 466 -38.49 -39.86 -20.95
C PRO A 466 -37.66 -41.00 -20.36
N ASP A 467 -36.90 -41.71 -21.19
CA ASP A 467 -36.07 -42.83 -20.74
C ASP A 467 -34.83 -42.32 -19.98
N GLU A 468 -34.21 -41.21 -20.41
CA GLU A 468 -33.15 -40.53 -19.64
C GLU A 468 -33.65 -40.06 -18.27
N LEU A 469 -34.85 -39.47 -18.18
CA LEU A 469 -35.42 -39.06 -16.89
C LEU A 469 -35.63 -40.28 -16.00
N LEU A 470 -36.21 -41.35 -16.55
CA LEU A 470 -36.41 -42.58 -15.81
C LEU A 470 -35.09 -43.18 -15.35
N ASP A 471 -33.98 -43.02 -16.04
CA ASP A 471 -32.67 -43.52 -15.61
C ASP A 471 -32.04 -42.74 -14.44
N SER A 472 -32.60 -41.60 -14.04
CA SER A 472 -32.10 -40.78 -12.93
C SER A 472 -32.24 -41.49 -11.57
N GLU A 473 -31.16 -41.55 -10.79
CA GLU A 473 -31.17 -42.06 -9.40
C GLU A 473 -32.01 -41.16 -8.47
N GLU A 474 -32.11 -39.86 -8.72
CA GLU A 474 -32.91 -38.96 -7.88
C GLU A 474 -34.42 -39.27 -7.95
N LEU A 475 -34.89 -39.89 -9.04
CA LEU A 475 -36.28 -40.29 -9.20
C LEU A 475 -36.63 -41.64 -8.57
N SER A 476 -35.71 -42.31 -7.87
CA SER A 476 -35.98 -43.58 -7.16
C SER A 476 -37.31 -43.63 -6.38
N PRO A 477 -37.77 -42.55 -5.69
CA PRO A 477 -39.04 -42.58 -4.95
C PRO A 477 -40.29 -42.76 -5.83
N VAL A 478 -40.24 -42.36 -7.11
CA VAL A 478 -41.39 -42.32 -8.02
C VAL A 478 -41.22 -43.15 -9.30
N LYS A 479 -39.97 -43.52 -9.64
CA LYS A 479 -39.61 -44.25 -10.88
C LYS A 479 -40.34 -45.57 -11.03
N GLU A 480 -40.61 -46.30 -9.95
CA GLU A 480 -41.29 -47.61 -9.99
C GLU A 480 -42.82 -47.50 -10.13
N SER A 481 -43.39 -46.30 -9.98
CA SER A 481 -44.82 -46.09 -10.11
C SER A 481 -45.26 -46.16 -11.59
N LYS A 482 -46.08 -47.17 -11.91
CA LYS A 482 -46.69 -47.32 -13.25
C LYS A 482 -47.53 -46.10 -13.66
N ASN A 483 -48.17 -45.45 -12.68
CA ASN A 483 -48.97 -44.25 -12.91
C ASN A 483 -48.08 -43.07 -13.34
N PHE A 484 -46.95 -42.87 -12.66
CA PHE A 484 -45.98 -41.84 -13.02
C PHE A 484 -45.41 -42.05 -14.42
N GLN A 485 -44.96 -43.27 -14.74
CA GLN A 485 -44.43 -43.60 -16.07
C GLN A 485 -45.46 -43.34 -17.19
N TYR A 486 -46.73 -43.66 -16.95
CA TYR A 486 -47.82 -43.37 -17.88
C TYR A 486 -48.03 -41.87 -18.06
N LEU A 487 -48.14 -41.10 -16.98
CA LEU A 487 -48.36 -39.65 -17.02
C LEU A 487 -47.20 -38.89 -17.66
N LEU A 488 -45.96 -39.29 -17.37
CA LEU A 488 -44.76 -38.70 -17.97
C LEU A 488 -44.75 -38.92 -19.49
N ARG A 489 -44.97 -40.16 -19.95
CA ARG A 489 -45.00 -40.49 -21.38
C ARG A 489 -46.16 -39.80 -22.10
N LEU A 490 -47.36 -39.82 -21.51
CA LEU A 490 -48.54 -39.16 -22.06
C LEU A 490 -48.34 -37.65 -22.20
N GLY A 491 -47.83 -37.01 -21.15
CA GLY A 491 -47.60 -35.57 -21.16
C GLY A 491 -46.49 -35.17 -22.13
N MET A 492 -45.40 -35.94 -22.21
CA MET A 492 -44.32 -35.69 -23.18
C MET A 492 -44.77 -35.90 -24.63
N GLU A 493 -45.62 -36.90 -24.91
CA GLU A 493 -46.21 -37.10 -26.22
C GLU A 493 -47.10 -35.91 -26.62
N LYS A 494 -47.88 -35.37 -25.68
CA LYS A 494 -48.70 -34.19 -25.92
C LYS A 494 -47.91 -32.90 -26.06
N LEU A 495 -46.81 -32.75 -25.33
CA LEU A 495 -45.84 -31.67 -25.54
C LEU A 495 -45.18 -31.74 -26.93
N ASN A 496 -45.08 -32.93 -27.55
CA ASN A 496 -44.56 -33.07 -28.91
C ASN A 496 -45.60 -32.74 -29.99
N GLN A 497 -46.89 -32.73 -29.64
CA GLN A 497 -48.01 -32.46 -30.56
C GLN A 497 -48.45 -30.99 -30.53
N SER A 498 -48.07 -30.25 -29.48
CA SER A 498 -48.28 -28.80 -29.30
C SER A 498 -47.10 -28.00 -29.78
#